data_AF-A0A7V9WNM2-F1
#
_entry.id   AF-A0A7V9WNM2-F1
#
_cell.length_a   1.000
_cell.length_b   1.000
_cell.length_c   1.000
_cell.angle_alpha   90.00
_cell.angle_beta   90.00
_cell.angle_gamma   90.00
#
_symmetry.space_group_name_H-M   'P 1'
#
loop_
_entity.id
_entity.type
_entity.pdbx_description
1 polymer ?
#
loop_
_entity_poly.entity_id
_entity_poly.type
_entity_poly.pdbx_seq_one_letter_code
_entity_poly.pdbx_strand_id
1 'polypeptide(L)'
;MATALAACAIAPTAQAQLGGGLLELPGVELPGGGQAPAQVPTYQADDGRGVRNILPPGQNGLLNAPQLGAFASAGARPKHSDDQLKMYGDLVFATPGLSAASLDNFFKDASFGVKPGDVERSYSPRSDVTILRDKGFGVPHVYGSTRAGSMFGAGYVGGEDRLFFMDVLRNLGRAQLSTFAGGANREMDREQWLQTPYTEADLQRQVDQLDDLYGAEGKQIQDDAAAYVDGINAYIANAKINPLLMPAEYAAIGRAGGPEPWSTRDVIATAALVGGIFGKGGGEELDSALAYQEARRLFGKRVGTKVWRDFRSAEDPEAPTTVLRKRFPYQAQPKKVRKNSVALPDRGSVKKSKAVPGESASRSSTASSGGPLDGLLAFPTANSNALLVSAKEPQTGRPIAVMGPQTGYFAPQILMEIDIHGPGIDARGAAFPGVNLYVQLGRGRDYAFSATSAGQDIIDTFAAPLCEPGGDAPTLDSMHYIFRGKCEPIEVLERKNSWMSSAGDMTPSGSETLRAERTKLGIVNARATIKGKPVVYTKLRSTYLHEVDSARGFVDFNDPAKMKNAQDFQRAASKIGYTF
;
A
#
# COMPACT_ATOMS: atom_id res chain seq x y z
N MET A 1 1.00 4.24 -11.44
CA MET A 1 0.54 4.53 -10.05
C MET A 1 1.52 5.37 -9.21
N ALA A 2 2.75 4.94 -8.91
CA ALA A 2 3.64 5.70 -7.99
C ALA A 2 4.03 7.12 -8.49
N THR A 3 4.23 7.30 -9.79
CA THR A 3 4.49 8.62 -10.41
C THR A 3 3.24 9.50 -10.51
N ALA A 4 2.04 8.92 -10.39
CA ALA A 4 0.75 9.62 -10.54
C ALA A 4 0.21 10.15 -9.20
N LEU A 5 0.53 9.50 -8.08
CA LEU A 5 0.25 10.01 -6.72
C LEU A 5 0.95 11.34 -6.42
N ALA A 6 2.07 11.63 -7.12
CA ALA A 6 2.81 12.89 -7.01
C ALA A 6 2.17 14.06 -7.79
N ALA A 7 1.30 13.78 -8.78
CA ALA A 7 0.67 14.81 -9.62
C ALA A 7 -0.45 15.58 -8.90
N CYS A 8 -0.85 15.14 -7.68
CA CYS A 8 -1.74 15.91 -6.81
C CYS A 8 -1.04 17.11 -6.12
N ALA A 9 0.26 17.33 -6.35
CA ALA A 9 0.95 18.54 -5.93
C ALA A 9 0.68 19.69 -6.91
N ILE A 10 -0.18 20.60 -6.49
CA ILE A 10 -0.73 21.72 -7.23
C ILE A 10 0.37 22.70 -7.70
N ALA A 11 0.25 23.17 -8.96
CA ALA A 11 0.99 24.32 -9.48
C ALA A 11 0.46 25.62 -8.85
N PRO A 12 1.31 26.57 -8.42
CA PRO A 12 0.86 27.68 -7.59
C PRO A 12 0.24 28.80 -8.44
N THR A 13 -1.08 29.03 -8.33
CA THR A 13 -1.67 30.36 -8.57
C THR A 13 -2.95 30.55 -7.76
N ALA A 14 -2.89 31.35 -6.69
CA ALA A 14 -3.94 32.29 -6.25
C ALA A 14 -3.53 32.95 -4.92
N GLN A 15 -3.42 34.28 -4.92
CA GLN A 15 -3.26 35.10 -3.71
C GLN A 15 -4.61 35.26 -3.02
N ALA A 16 -4.68 34.99 -1.72
CA ALA A 16 -5.76 35.46 -0.85
C ALA A 16 -5.15 36.05 0.42
N GLN A 17 -5.43 37.34 0.67
CA GLN A 17 -5.07 38.05 1.89
C GLN A 17 -6.11 37.76 2.98
N LEU A 18 -5.69 37.29 4.16
CA LEU A 18 -6.50 37.36 5.37
C LEU A 18 -5.62 37.73 6.58
N GLY A 19 -6.07 38.75 7.32
CA GLY A 19 -5.39 39.36 8.46
C GLY A 19 -5.38 38.48 9.69
N GLY A 20 -4.27 38.56 10.43
CA GLY A 20 -3.98 37.73 11.59
C GLY A 20 -4.62 38.18 12.90
N GLY A 21 -4.87 37.20 13.75
CA GLY A 21 -5.11 37.32 15.19
C GLY A 21 -4.90 35.95 15.82
N LEU A 22 -3.77 35.77 16.50
CA LEU A 22 -3.45 34.57 17.28
C LEU A 22 -4.19 34.61 18.61
N LEU A 23 -5.07 33.65 18.86
CA LEU A 23 -5.63 33.34 20.17
C LEU A 23 -5.42 31.84 20.39
N GLU A 24 -4.57 31.48 21.36
CA GLU A 24 -4.49 30.13 21.89
C GLU A 24 -5.75 29.84 22.71
N LEU A 25 -6.48 28.78 22.38
CA LEU A 25 -7.60 28.27 23.17
C LEU A 25 -7.41 26.78 23.45
N PRO A 26 -7.81 26.31 24.64
CA PRO A 26 -7.60 24.92 25.08
C PRO A 26 -8.44 23.94 24.25
N GLY A 27 -7.87 22.76 23.98
CA GLY A 27 -8.51 21.68 23.23
C GLY A 27 -9.73 21.12 23.95
N VAL A 28 -10.70 20.63 23.17
CA VAL A 28 -11.91 19.96 23.68
C VAL A 28 -11.53 18.54 24.08
N GLU A 29 -11.53 18.24 25.39
CA GLU A 29 -11.44 16.87 25.91
C GLU A 29 -12.74 16.11 25.64
N LEU A 30 -12.66 14.97 24.95
CA LEU A 30 -13.75 14.00 24.89
C LEU A 30 -13.80 13.22 26.22
N PRO A 31 -14.99 12.93 26.79
CA PRO A 31 -15.10 12.29 28.08
C PRO A 31 -14.69 10.80 27.99
N GLY A 32 -13.44 10.50 28.36
CA GLY A 32 -12.96 9.15 28.64
C GLY A 32 -12.91 8.94 30.15
N GLY A 33 -13.59 7.90 30.66
CA GLY A 33 -13.53 7.50 32.07
C GLY A 33 -12.07 7.41 32.57
N GLY A 34 -11.84 7.80 33.83
CA GLY A 34 -10.52 8.07 34.42
C GLY A 34 -9.50 6.93 34.39
N GLN A 35 -8.93 6.66 33.23
CA GLN A 35 -7.75 5.82 33.04
C GLN A 35 -6.49 6.63 33.32
N ALA A 36 -5.49 5.98 33.91
CA ALA A 36 -4.23 6.61 34.25
C ALA A 36 -3.44 7.00 32.98
N PRO A 37 -2.71 8.13 33.01
CA PRO A 37 -1.88 8.56 31.90
C PRO A 37 -0.84 7.51 31.53
N ALA A 38 -0.53 7.41 30.24
CA ALA A 38 0.50 6.51 29.75
C ALA A 38 1.87 6.87 30.33
N GLN A 39 2.52 5.89 30.95
CA GLN A 39 3.89 6.06 31.44
C GLN A 39 4.83 6.16 30.23
N VAL A 40 5.64 7.21 30.19
CA VAL A 40 6.71 7.38 29.21
C VAL A 40 7.98 6.72 29.78
N PRO A 41 8.48 5.63 29.18
CA PRO A 41 9.75 5.02 29.58
C PRO A 41 10.93 5.95 29.31
N THR A 42 12.06 5.69 29.97
CA THR A 42 13.32 6.37 29.63
C THR A 42 13.73 6.02 28.20
N TYR A 43 14.39 6.96 27.51
CA TYR A 43 15.02 6.70 26.21
C TYR A 43 15.82 5.40 26.22
N GLN A 44 15.63 4.58 25.18
CA GLN A 44 16.22 3.24 25.05
C GLN A 44 15.82 2.21 26.13
N ALA A 45 14.66 2.38 26.78
CA ALA A 45 14.06 1.31 27.56
C ALA A 45 13.72 0.12 26.63
N ASP A 46 14.08 -1.10 27.06
CA ASP A 46 13.86 -2.35 26.31
C ASP A 46 14.37 -2.31 24.85
N ASP A 47 15.48 -1.60 24.62
CA ASP A 47 16.02 -1.32 23.30
C ASP A 47 17.24 -2.18 22.96
N GLY A 48 17.17 -2.88 21.82
CA GLY A 48 18.26 -3.70 21.29
C GLY A 48 19.46 -2.90 20.80
N ARG A 49 19.34 -1.58 20.61
CA ARG A 49 20.37 -0.61 20.22
C ARG A 49 20.96 -0.85 18.84
N GLY A 50 21.53 0.22 18.28
CA GLY A 50 22.28 0.16 17.03
C GLY A 50 21.43 0.16 15.77
N VAL A 51 20.15 0.57 15.88
CA VAL A 51 19.25 0.68 14.73
C VAL A 51 19.22 2.13 14.26
N ARG A 52 19.36 2.29 12.95
CA ARG A 52 19.31 3.56 12.24
C ARG A 52 18.35 3.43 11.09
N ASN A 53 17.66 4.51 10.74
CA ASN A 53 16.79 4.54 9.59
C ASN A 53 16.81 5.90 8.90
N ILE A 54 16.09 6.00 7.79
CA ILE A 54 15.85 7.24 7.07
C ILE A 54 14.56 7.12 6.26
N LEU A 55 13.76 8.18 6.26
CA LEU A 55 12.56 8.36 5.45
C LEU A 55 12.84 9.54 4.52
N PRO A 56 13.29 9.35 3.26
CA PRO A 56 14.00 10.40 2.52
C PRO A 56 13.25 11.74 2.39
N PRO A 57 11.95 11.82 2.08
CA PRO A 57 11.25 13.11 2.09
C PRO A 57 11.00 13.69 3.48
N GLY A 58 11.20 12.96 4.59
CA GLY A 58 10.92 13.46 5.94
C GLY A 58 9.56 13.01 6.52
N GLN A 59 9.35 13.34 7.79
CA GLN A 59 8.21 12.83 8.56
C GLN A 59 6.94 13.64 8.39
N ASN A 60 7.00 14.95 8.21
CA ASN A 60 5.81 15.81 8.22
C ASN A 60 5.23 15.97 6.80
N GLY A 61 3.95 15.61 6.63
CA GLY A 61 3.21 15.78 5.39
C GLY A 61 2.07 16.80 5.48
N LEU A 62 1.93 17.51 6.61
CA LEU A 62 0.94 18.58 6.75
C LEU A 62 1.43 19.86 6.07
N LEU A 63 0.59 20.39 5.18
CA LEU A 63 0.74 21.71 4.58
C LEU A 63 -0.54 22.53 4.83
N ASN A 64 -0.57 23.34 5.88
CA ASN A 64 -1.73 24.21 6.15
C ASN A 64 -1.68 25.52 5.33
N ALA A 65 -2.75 26.31 5.37
CA ALA A 65 -2.88 27.50 4.52
C ALA A 65 -1.76 28.56 4.75
N PRO A 66 -1.38 28.93 5.99
CA PRO A 66 -0.24 29.79 6.22
C PRO A 66 1.08 29.23 5.67
N GLN A 67 1.32 27.92 5.83
CA GLN A 67 2.53 27.26 5.32
C GLN A 67 2.55 27.25 3.78
N LEU A 68 1.41 27.00 3.14
CA LEU A 68 1.28 27.12 1.68
C LEU A 68 1.62 28.55 1.20
N GLY A 69 1.14 29.57 1.92
CA GLY A 69 1.49 30.96 1.63
C GLY A 69 2.99 31.26 1.80
N ALA A 70 3.62 30.72 2.85
CA ALA A 70 5.05 30.84 3.08
C ALA A 70 5.87 30.13 1.99
N PHE A 71 5.44 28.95 1.56
CA PHE A 71 6.07 28.23 0.46
C PHE A 71 5.94 28.99 -0.86
N ALA A 72 4.75 29.47 -1.20
CA ALA A 72 4.51 30.20 -2.45
C ALA A 72 5.27 31.54 -2.53
N SER A 73 5.52 32.20 -1.40
CA SER A 73 6.20 33.51 -1.35
C SER A 73 7.72 33.40 -1.22
N ALA A 74 8.22 32.44 -0.45
CA ALA A 74 9.64 32.37 -0.08
C ALA A 74 10.28 30.98 -0.32
N GLY A 75 9.54 30.01 -0.84
CA GLY A 75 10.00 28.62 -0.95
C GLY A 75 10.16 27.91 0.40
N ALA A 76 9.67 28.51 1.48
CA ALA A 76 9.80 27.97 2.84
C ALA A 76 8.90 26.74 3.00
N ARG A 77 9.52 25.57 3.22
CA ARG A 77 8.81 24.31 3.44
C ARG A 77 8.44 24.11 4.91
N PRO A 78 7.36 23.37 5.23
CA PRO A 78 7.06 22.97 6.59
C PRO A 78 8.25 22.25 7.23
N LYS A 79 8.45 22.46 8.52
CA LYS A 79 9.48 21.74 9.29
C LYS A 79 9.25 20.22 9.15
N HIS A 80 10.34 19.46 9.02
CA HIS A 80 10.35 18.00 8.86
C HIS A 80 9.73 17.45 7.58
N SER A 81 9.44 18.30 6.58
CA SER A 81 8.85 17.86 5.29
C SER A 81 9.86 17.57 4.17
N ASP A 82 11.16 17.79 4.42
CA ASP A 82 12.26 17.46 3.50
C ASP A 82 13.65 17.34 4.16
N ASP A 83 13.72 17.35 5.50
CA ASP A 83 14.98 17.42 6.25
C ASP A 83 15.83 16.13 6.22
N GLN A 84 15.25 15.03 5.75
CA GLN A 84 15.95 13.76 5.54
C GLN A 84 16.43 13.59 4.09
N LEU A 85 16.01 14.45 3.16
CA LEU A 85 16.23 14.22 1.72
C LEU A 85 17.71 14.33 1.38
N LYS A 86 18.36 15.35 1.96
CA LYS A 86 19.79 15.57 1.80
C LYS A 86 20.61 14.43 2.41
N MET A 87 20.24 13.94 3.60
CA MET A 87 20.93 12.82 4.25
C MET A 87 20.93 11.56 3.35
N TYR A 88 19.78 11.25 2.74
CA TYR A 88 19.69 10.12 1.82
C TYR A 88 20.43 10.36 0.51
N GLY A 89 20.27 11.57 -0.06
CA GLY A 89 20.91 11.96 -1.32
C GLY A 89 22.44 11.98 -1.25
N ASP A 90 23.01 12.37 -0.10
CA ASP A 90 24.46 12.44 0.07
C ASP A 90 25.14 11.05 0.11
N LEU A 91 24.39 9.99 0.39
CA LEU A 91 24.92 8.62 0.51
C LEU A 91 25.61 8.15 -0.79
N VAL A 92 25.13 8.60 -1.95
CA VAL A 92 25.69 8.19 -3.26
C VAL A 92 27.11 8.74 -3.47
N PHE A 93 27.48 9.82 -2.78
CA PHE A 93 28.81 10.44 -2.86
C PHE A 93 29.75 9.95 -1.76
N ALA A 94 29.27 9.12 -0.84
CA ALA A 94 30.04 8.63 0.29
C ALA A 94 30.90 7.39 -0.03
N THR A 95 30.70 6.77 -1.20
CA THR A 95 31.46 5.57 -1.61
C THR A 95 32.74 5.94 -2.38
N PRO A 96 33.89 5.26 -2.17
CA PRO A 96 34.11 4.12 -1.26
C PRO A 96 34.44 4.50 0.20
N GLY A 97 34.40 5.78 0.58
CA GLY A 97 34.86 6.30 1.88
C GLY A 97 33.91 6.12 3.09
N LEU A 98 32.88 5.28 2.99
CA LEU A 98 31.89 5.09 4.06
C LEU A 98 32.56 4.43 5.28
N SER A 99 32.35 5.00 6.47
CA SER A 99 32.82 4.44 7.74
C SER A 99 31.67 4.30 8.75
N ALA A 100 31.85 3.47 9.78
CA ALA A 100 30.87 3.35 10.86
C ALA A 100 30.62 4.69 11.57
N ALA A 101 31.66 5.51 11.75
CA ALA A 101 31.58 6.82 12.39
C ALA A 101 30.81 7.85 11.55
N SER A 102 30.75 7.68 10.22
CA SER A 102 30.02 8.60 9.33
C SER A 102 28.57 8.21 9.11
N LEU A 103 28.09 7.08 9.63
CA LEU A 103 26.71 6.60 9.37
C LEU A 103 25.64 7.58 9.86
N ASP A 104 25.89 8.27 10.96
CA ASP A 104 24.95 9.23 11.55
C ASP A 104 24.76 10.49 10.68
N ASN A 105 25.61 10.69 9.65
CA ASN A 105 25.41 11.74 8.65
C ASN A 105 24.34 11.38 7.61
N PHE A 106 24.07 10.09 7.42
CA PHE A 106 23.20 9.56 6.36
C PHE A 106 21.95 8.87 6.88
N PHE A 107 21.97 8.43 8.14
CA PHE A 107 20.84 7.78 8.80
C PHE A 107 20.67 8.36 10.20
N LYS A 108 19.43 8.47 10.64
CA LYS A 108 19.10 8.98 11.97
C LYS A 108 18.92 7.86 12.98
N ASP A 109 19.04 8.22 14.25
CA ASP A 109 18.81 7.32 15.38
C ASP A 109 17.35 6.82 15.39
N ALA A 110 17.21 5.50 15.37
CA ALA A 110 15.93 4.79 15.40
C ALA A 110 15.71 4.00 16.71
N SER A 111 16.31 4.47 17.80
CA SER A 111 16.12 3.93 19.16
C SER A 111 14.72 4.19 19.72
N PHE A 112 14.21 3.36 20.61
CA PHE A 112 12.94 3.58 21.29
C PHE A 112 12.97 4.83 22.19
N GLY A 113 11.90 5.60 22.09
CA GLY A 113 11.69 6.84 22.80
C GLY A 113 12.57 8.01 22.35
N VAL A 114 12.48 9.10 23.13
CA VAL A 114 13.14 10.38 22.85
C VAL A 114 14.03 10.75 24.02
N LYS A 115 15.24 11.25 23.73
CA LYS A 115 16.11 11.80 24.79
C LYS A 115 15.41 13.00 25.45
N PRO A 116 15.51 13.21 26.78
CA PRO A 116 14.79 14.30 27.45
C PRO A 116 15.02 15.70 26.86
N GLY A 117 16.24 15.99 26.37
CA GLY A 117 16.57 17.27 25.73
C GLY A 117 16.12 17.40 24.26
N ASP A 118 15.67 16.31 23.65
CA ASP A 118 15.28 16.24 22.23
C ASP A 118 13.75 16.18 22.04
N VAL A 119 12.97 16.30 23.11
CA VAL A 119 11.51 16.41 23.02
C VAL A 119 11.14 17.82 22.56
N GLU A 120 10.51 17.95 21.39
CA GLU A 120 9.98 19.22 20.90
C GLU A 120 8.57 19.49 21.42
N ARG A 121 7.72 18.46 21.44
CA ARG A 121 6.33 18.57 21.87
C ARG A 121 5.90 17.33 22.64
N SER A 122 5.16 17.54 23.72
CA SER A 122 4.51 16.51 24.53
C SER A 122 3.05 16.87 24.72
N TYR A 123 2.14 15.94 24.42
CA TYR A 123 0.69 16.18 24.47
C TYR A 123 -0.09 14.87 24.61
N SER A 124 -1.36 15.00 25.01
CA SER A 124 -2.25 13.87 25.27
C SER A 124 -3.59 14.11 24.58
N PRO A 125 -3.89 13.44 23.44
CA PRO A 125 -5.17 13.58 22.75
C PRO A 125 -6.30 12.79 23.43
N ARG A 126 -5.97 11.90 24.38
CA ARG A 126 -6.89 11.10 25.20
C ARG A 126 -6.17 10.72 26.49
N SER A 127 -6.88 10.61 27.61
CA SER A 127 -6.31 10.45 28.95
C SER A 127 -5.36 9.25 29.13
N ASP A 128 -5.51 8.18 28.36
CA ASP A 128 -4.66 6.99 28.38
C ASP A 128 -3.55 7.01 27.31
N VAL A 129 -3.31 8.17 26.66
CA VAL A 129 -2.33 8.35 25.57
C VAL A 129 -1.40 9.52 25.85
N THR A 130 -0.10 9.30 25.68
CA THR A 130 0.92 10.36 25.65
C THR A 130 1.67 10.29 24.33
N ILE A 131 1.82 11.42 23.63
CA ILE A 131 2.59 11.52 22.40
C ILE A 131 3.75 12.48 22.60
N LEU A 132 4.96 12.03 22.27
CA LEU A 132 6.13 12.88 22.13
C LEU A 132 6.51 13.04 20.66
N ARG A 133 6.89 14.25 20.26
CA ARG A 133 7.53 14.52 18.98
C ARG A 133 8.99 14.86 19.20
N ASP A 134 9.87 14.16 18.50
CA ASP A 134 11.29 14.50 18.53
C ASP A 134 11.57 15.81 17.78
N LYS A 135 12.58 16.55 18.22
CA LYS A 135 13.00 17.84 17.65
C LYS A 135 13.75 17.72 16.32
N GLY A 136 14.40 16.58 16.09
CA GLY A 136 15.33 16.39 14.98
C GLY A 136 14.61 16.19 13.66
N PHE A 137 13.62 15.31 13.65
CA PHE A 137 12.93 14.79 12.46
C PHE A 137 11.42 14.69 12.64
N GLY A 138 10.87 15.06 13.80
CA GLY A 138 9.43 15.12 14.04
C GLY A 138 8.76 13.76 14.18
N VAL A 139 9.51 12.67 14.42
CA VAL A 139 8.92 11.32 14.55
C VAL A 139 7.98 11.27 15.76
N PRO A 140 6.76 10.71 15.60
CA PRO A 140 5.86 10.50 16.73
C PRO A 140 6.26 9.29 17.54
N HIS A 141 6.33 9.47 18.86
CA HIS A 141 6.49 8.44 19.86
C HIS A 141 5.20 8.35 20.69
N VAL A 142 4.43 7.30 20.43
CA VAL A 142 3.08 7.07 20.97
C VAL A 142 3.17 6.09 22.13
N TYR A 143 2.69 6.49 23.30
CA TYR A 143 2.59 5.66 24.50
C TYR A 143 1.12 5.53 24.91
N GLY A 144 0.64 4.30 25.06
CA GLY A 144 -0.69 4.00 25.59
C GLY A 144 -0.61 3.21 26.91
N SER A 145 -1.41 3.58 27.92
CA SER A 145 -1.58 2.72 29.11
C SER A 145 -2.50 1.51 28.82
N THR A 146 -3.28 1.58 27.74
CA THR A 146 -4.06 0.48 27.19
C THR A 146 -3.68 0.23 25.72
N ARG A 147 -3.94 -0.97 25.20
CA ARG A 147 -3.73 -1.28 23.77
C ARG A 147 -4.58 -0.38 22.88
N ALA A 148 -5.84 -0.14 23.26
CA ALA A 148 -6.72 0.79 22.57
C ALA A 148 -6.15 2.22 22.56
N GLY A 149 -5.47 2.64 23.64
CA GLY A 149 -4.76 3.92 23.70
C GLY A 149 -3.64 4.01 22.68
N SER A 150 -2.81 2.98 22.57
CA SER A 150 -1.73 2.93 21.57
C SER A 150 -2.30 3.01 20.14
N MET A 151 -3.36 2.24 19.85
CA MET A 151 -4.01 2.25 18.52
C MET A 151 -4.64 3.61 18.20
N PHE A 152 -5.34 4.21 19.17
CA PHE A 152 -5.88 5.56 19.04
C PHE A 152 -4.78 6.59 18.78
N GLY A 153 -3.68 6.55 19.53
CA GLY A 153 -2.54 7.43 19.32
C GLY A 153 -1.93 7.27 17.93
N ALA A 154 -1.82 6.04 17.42
CA ALA A 154 -1.36 5.76 16.06
C ALA A 154 -2.25 6.39 14.99
N GLY A 155 -3.57 6.34 15.18
CA GLY A 155 -4.54 6.98 14.30
C GLY A 155 -4.44 8.50 14.34
N TYR A 156 -4.30 9.07 15.54
CA TYR A 156 -4.19 10.51 15.75
C TYR A 156 -2.95 11.09 15.06
N VAL A 157 -1.77 10.47 15.23
CA VAL A 157 -0.54 10.92 14.57
C VAL A 157 -0.53 10.65 13.06
N GLY A 158 -1.25 9.61 12.62
CA GLY A 158 -1.51 9.36 11.20
C GLY A 158 -2.26 10.53 10.55
N GLY A 159 -3.35 10.97 11.18
CA GLY A 159 -4.06 12.18 10.76
C GLY A 159 -3.16 13.41 10.79
N GLU A 160 -2.43 13.61 11.89
CA GLU A 160 -1.53 14.77 12.04
C GLU A 160 -0.48 14.90 10.93
N ASP A 161 0.12 13.79 10.53
CA ASP A 161 1.21 13.81 9.57
C ASP A 161 0.75 13.63 8.12
N ARG A 162 -0.40 12.99 7.89
CA ARG A 162 -0.78 12.46 6.57
C ARG A 162 -2.27 12.59 6.22
N LEU A 163 -3.07 13.39 6.91
CA LEU A 163 -4.55 13.40 6.74
C LEU A 163 -5.02 13.47 5.27
N PHE A 164 -4.51 14.42 4.49
CA PHE A 164 -4.92 14.54 3.08
C PHE A 164 -4.49 13.32 2.25
N PHE A 165 -3.26 12.86 2.45
CA PHE A 165 -2.73 11.72 1.71
C PHE A 165 -3.42 10.41 2.08
N MET A 166 -3.79 10.20 3.34
CA MET A 166 -4.64 9.09 3.77
C MET A 166 -5.99 9.11 3.02
N ASP A 167 -6.57 10.30 2.84
CA ASP A 167 -7.81 10.47 2.08
C ASP A 167 -7.64 10.17 0.58
N VAL A 168 -6.51 10.56 -0.01
CA VAL A 168 -6.14 10.15 -1.38
C VAL A 168 -6.11 8.63 -1.48
N LEU A 169 -5.46 7.94 -0.53
CA LEU A 169 -5.33 6.48 -0.55
C LEU A 169 -6.68 5.76 -0.37
N ARG A 170 -7.53 6.18 0.59
CA ARG A 170 -8.84 5.52 0.79
C ARG A 170 -9.81 5.71 -0.38
N ASN A 171 -9.73 6.86 -1.06
CA ASN A 171 -10.56 7.15 -2.23
C ASN A 171 -10.03 6.42 -3.46
N LEU A 172 -8.71 6.39 -3.67
CA LEU A 172 -8.12 5.60 -4.74
C LEU A 172 -8.38 4.12 -4.52
N GLY A 173 -8.30 3.60 -3.29
CA GLY A 173 -8.63 2.20 -2.98
C GLY A 173 -10.06 1.80 -3.35
N ARG A 174 -10.98 2.77 -3.39
CA ARG A 174 -12.37 2.61 -3.86
C ARG A 174 -12.58 2.91 -5.34
N ALA A 175 -11.53 3.28 -6.06
CA ALA A 175 -11.61 3.82 -7.41
C ALA A 175 -12.52 5.07 -7.49
N GLN A 176 -12.39 5.99 -6.54
CA GLN A 176 -13.14 7.23 -6.46
C GLN A 176 -12.24 8.47 -6.37
N LEU A 177 -10.95 8.34 -6.71
CA LEU A 177 -10.01 9.45 -6.66
C LEU A 177 -10.42 10.58 -7.59
N SER A 178 -11.06 10.29 -8.73
CA SER A 178 -11.62 11.33 -9.59
C SER A 178 -12.75 12.12 -8.94
N THR A 179 -13.63 11.44 -8.21
CA THR A 179 -14.71 12.09 -7.42
C THR A 179 -14.15 12.89 -6.25
N PHE A 180 -13.02 12.44 -5.68
CA PHE A 180 -12.37 13.12 -4.56
C PHE A 180 -11.60 14.36 -5.02
N ALA A 181 -10.65 14.20 -5.95
CA ALA A 181 -9.61 15.17 -6.30
C ALA A 181 -9.65 15.63 -7.78
N GLY A 182 -10.62 15.20 -8.58
CA GLY A 182 -10.85 15.71 -9.94
C GLY A 182 -10.60 14.71 -11.08
N GLY A 183 -11.19 15.00 -12.25
CA GLY A 183 -11.19 14.15 -13.44
C GLY A 183 -9.83 13.81 -14.07
N ALA A 184 -8.74 14.46 -13.67
CA ALA A 184 -7.39 14.04 -14.06
C ALA A 184 -7.03 12.64 -13.54
N ASN A 185 -7.73 12.17 -12.49
CA ASN A 185 -7.45 10.91 -11.80
C ASN A 185 -8.21 9.69 -12.34
N ARG A 186 -9.02 9.85 -13.40
CA ARG A 186 -9.90 8.80 -13.93
C ARG A 186 -9.18 7.51 -14.30
N GLU A 187 -7.98 7.61 -14.87
CA GLU A 187 -7.23 6.42 -15.26
C GLU A 187 -6.81 5.58 -14.05
N MET A 188 -6.45 6.23 -12.94
CA MET A 188 -6.14 5.51 -11.70
C MET A 188 -7.37 4.80 -11.13
N ASP A 189 -8.55 5.43 -11.22
CA ASP A 189 -9.80 4.78 -10.82
C ASP A 189 -10.12 3.57 -11.69
N ARG A 190 -9.98 3.71 -13.02
CA ARG A 190 -10.21 2.61 -13.97
C ARG A 190 -9.26 1.44 -13.72
N GLU A 191 -7.97 1.72 -13.52
CA GLU A 191 -6.95 0.72 -13.18
C GLU A 191 -7.30 0.01 -11.87
N GLN A 192 -7.60 0.76 -10.80
CA GLN A 192 -7.96 0.17 -9.51
C GLN A 192 -9.23 -0.69 -9.62
N TRP A 193 -10.26 -0.20 -10.31
CA TRP A 193 -11.55 -0.89 -10.42
C TRP A 193 -11.42 -2.24 -11.11
N LEU A 194 -10.54 -2.37 -12.09
CA LEU A 194 -10.28 -3.67 -12.76
C LEU A 194 -9.48 -4.65 -11.89
N GLN A 195 -8.79 -4.17 -10.85
CA GLN A 195 -8.00 -5.00 -9.95
C GLN A 195 -8.79 -5.42 -8.71
N THR A 196 -9.47 -4.47 -8.09
CA THR A 196 -10.12 -4.66 -6.79
C THR A 196 -11.45 -3.87 -6.71
N PRO A 197 -12.50 -4.29 -7.43
CA PRO A 197 -13.79 -3.59 -7.46
C PRO A 197 -14.63 -3.86 -6.21
N TYR A 198 -14.15 -3.50 -5.02
CA TYR A 198 -14.91 -3.71 -3.79
C TYR A 198 -16.13 -2.80 -3.70
N THR A 199 -17.25 -3.42 -3.35
CA THR A 199 -18.42 -2.73 -2.84
C THR A 199 -18.22 -2.37 -1.37
N GLU A 200 -19.03 -1.44 -0.84
CA GLU A 200 -19.01 -1.14 0.60
C GLU A 200 -19.35 -2.37 1.45
N ALA A 201 -20.20 -3.27 0.94
CA ALA A 201 -20.53 -4.52 1.58
C ALA A 201 -19.34 -5.50 1.59
N ASP A 202 -18.53 -5.53 0.55
CA ASP A 202 -17.30 -6.33 0.52
C ASP A 202 -16.28 -5.81 1.55
N LEU A 203 -16.07 -4.49 1.62
CA LEU A 203 -15.18 -3.88 2.61
C LEU A 203 -15.65 -4.17 4.04
N GLN A 204 -16.95 -4.03 4.31
CA GLN A 204 -17.53 -4.28 5.64
C GLN A 204 -17.41 -5.75 6.02
N ARG A 205 -17.75 -6.67 5.09
CA ARG A 205 -17.68 -8.12 5.32
C ARG A 205 -16.30 -8.55 5.81
N GLN A 206 -15.23 -7.97 5.25
CA GLN A 206 -13.88 -8.30 5.66
C GLN A 206 -13.57 -7.95 7.11
N VAL A 207 -14.19 -6.90 7.64
CA VAL A 207 -14.09 -6.55 9.06
C VAL A 207 -14.95 -7.52 9.88
N ASP A 208 -16.20 -7.70 9.48
CA ASP A 208 -17.20 -8.45 10.26
C ASP A 208 -16.84 -9.91 10.46
N GLN A 209 -16.16 -10.55 9.51
CA GLN A 209 -15.88 -11.99 9.53
C GLN A 209 -14.63 -12.38 10.34
N LEU A 210 -13.86 -11.42 10.86
CA LEU A 210 -12.54 -11.71 11.43
C LEU A 210 -12.61 -12.59 12.69
N ASP A 211 -13.54 -12.32 13.59
CA ASP A 211 -13.73 -13.12 14.80
C ASP A 211 -14.29 -14.51 14.49
N ASP A 212 -15.17 -14.62 13.50
CA ASP A 212 -15.63 -15.93 13.00
C ASP A 212 -14.48 -16.76 12.40
N LEU A 213 -13.59 -16.13 11.63
CA LEU A 213 -12.48 -16.82 10.96
C LEU A 213 -11.29 -17.10 11.90
N TYR A 214 -11.01 -16.21 12.85
CA TYR A 214 -9.77 -16.20 13.63
C TYR A 214 -9.97 -16.07 15.15
N GLY A 215 -11.20 -16.14 15.64
CA GLY A 215 -11.54 -16.10 17.07
C GLY A 215 -11.03 -14.82 17.75
N ALA A 216 -10.43 -14.99 18.93
CA ALA A 216 -9.92 -13.87 19.73
C ALA A 216 -8.86 -13.02 19.00
N GLU A 217 -8.05 -13.61 18.12
CA GLU A 217 -7.09 -12.87 17.30
C GLU A 217 -7.80 -11.93 16.32
N GLY A 218 -8.86 -12.42 15.67
CA GLY A 218 -9.69 -11.62 14.77
C GLY A 218 -10.42 -10.49 15.49
N LYS A 219 -11.00 -10.79 16.66
CA LYS A 219 -11.65 -9.78 17.51
C LYS A 219 -10.70 -8.67 17.95
N GLN A 220 -9.47 -9.03 18.31
CA GLN A 220 -8.44 -8.04 18.66
C GLN A 220 -8.13 -7.10 17.49
N ILE A 221 -8.04 -7.62 16.27
CA ILE A 221 -7.80 -6.80 15.06
C ILE A 221 -8.97 -5.83 14.80
N GLN A 222 -10.22 -6.29 14.99
CA GLN A 222 -11.40 -5.42 14.90
C GLN A 222 -11.34 -4.28 15.93
N ASP A 223 -10.99 -4.60 17.18
CA ASP A 223 -10.89 -3.63 18.27
C ASP A 223 -9.74 -2.63 18.04
N ASP A 224 -8.60 -3.11 17.56
CA ASP A 224 -7.45 -2.27 17.21
C ASP A 224 -7.79 -1.30 16.07
N ALA A 225 -8.48 -1.79 15.03
CA ALA A 225 -8.92 -0.97 13.90
C ALA A 225 -9.96 0.09 14.33
N ALA A 226 -10.89 -0.25 15.21
CA ALA A 226 -11.88 0.69 15.75
C ALA A 226 -11.19 1.82 16.54
N ALA A 227 -10.30 1.47 17.48
CA ALA A 227 -9.56 2.45 18.27
C ALA A 227 -8.65 3.35 17.40
N TYR A 228 -8.01 2.78 16.38
CA TYR A 228 -7.22 3.52 15.39
C TYR A 228 -8.09 4.54 14.62
N VAL A 229 -9.26 4.12 14.15
CA VAL A 229 -10.21 5.01 13.45
C VAL A 229 -10.71 6.12 14.37
N ASP A 230 -10.98 5.83 15.65
CA ASP A 230 -11.36 6.85 16.64
C ASP A 230 -10.27 7.92 16.80
N GLY A 231 -8.99 7.51 16.76
CA GLY A 231 -7.84 8.41 16.78
C GLY A 231 -7.79 9.35 15.58
N ILE A 232 -7.99 8.81 14.38
CA ILE A 232 -8.06 9.61 13.14
C ILE A 232 -9.22 10.61 13.24
N ASN A 233 -10.39 10.16 13.68
CA ASN A 233 -11.58 10.98 13.77
C ASN A 233 -11.47 12.08 14.83
N ALA A 234 -10.77 11.83 15.93
CA ALA A 234 -10.44 12.86 16.91
C ALA A 234 -9.55 13.96 16.31
N TYR A 235 -8.54 13.59 15.51
CA TYR A 235 -7.74 14.58 14.78
C TYR A 235 -8.58 15.38 13.78
N ILE A 236 -9.45 14.72 13.00
CA ILE A 236 -10.35 15.38 12.05
C ILE A 236 -11.27 16.39 12.76
N ALA A 237 -11.85 16.01 13.91
CA ALA A 237 -12.68 16.91 14.70
C ALA A 237 -11.91 18.15 15.14
N ASN A 238 -10.67 17.98 15.63
CA ASN A 238 -9.81 19.09 16.00
C ASN A 238 -9.44 19.97 14.81
N ALA A 239 -9.15 19.39 13.63
CA ALA A 239 -8.82 20.13 12.42
C ALA A 239 -10.00 20.95 11.86
N LYS A 240 -11.24 20.48 12.07
CA LYS A 240 -12.44 21.24 11.71
C LYS A 240 -12.63 22.48 12.60
N ILE A 241 -12.09 22.47 13.81
CA ILE A 241 -12.15 23.60 14.76
C ILE A 241 -10.93 24.53 14.59
N ASN A 242 -9.75 23.96 14.36
CA ASN A 242 -8.50 24.70 14.19
C ASN A 242 -7.96 24.55 12.75
N PRO A 243 -8.13 25.57 11.89
CA PRO A 243 -7.64 25.56 10.51
C PRO A 243 -6.13 25.33 10.36
N LEU A 244 -5.31 25.56 11.40
CA LEU A 244 -3.87 25.28 11.36
C LEU A 244 -3.54 23.78 11.30
N LEU A 245 -4.49 22.93 11.69
CA LEU A 245 -4.37 21.47 11.63
C LEU A 245 -4.95 20.89 10.33
N MET A 246 -5.67 21.69 9.55
CA MET A 246 -6.31 21.26 8.30
C MET A 246 -5.34 21.42 7.12
N PRO A 247 -5.12 20.35 6.33
CA PRO A 247 -4.35 20.46 5.08
C PRO A 247 -5.01 21.43 4.08
N ALA A 248 -4.22 22.31 3.48
CA ALA A 248 -4.68 23.32 2.53
C ALA A 248 -5.16 22.71 1.21
N GLU A 249 -4.70 21.51 0.88
CA GLU A 249 -5.06 20.75 -0.30
C GLU A 249 -6.57 20.51 -0.37
N TYR A 250 -7.23 20.32 0.77
CA TYR A 250 -8.69 20.18 0.85
C TYR A 250 -9.41 21.40 0.28
N ALA A 251 -8.99 22.62 0.63
CA ALA A 251 -9.58 23.83 0.08
C ALA A 251 -9.33 23.93 -1.43
N ALA A 252 -8.14 23.53 -1.90
CA ALA A 252 -7.76 23.63 -3.30
C ALA A 252 -8.55 22.70 -4.24
N ILE A 253 -9.01 21.55 -3.72
CA ILE A 253 -9.92 20.63 -4.44
C ILE A 253 -11.41 20.92 -4.17
N GLY A 254 -11.74 22.08 -3.60
CA GLY A 254 -13.13 22.49 -3.34
C GLY A 254 -13.80 21.81 -2.15
N ARG A 255 -13.01 21.23 -1.23
CA ARG A 255 -13.45 20.49 -0.04
C ARG A 255 -12.97 21.14 1.26
N ALA A 256 -13.09 22.47 1.38
CA ALA A 256 -12.54 23.23 2.52
C ALA A 256 -13.02 22.78 3.92
N GLY A 257 -14.13 22.05 4.03
CA GLY A 257 -14.59 21.43 5.27
C GLY A 257 -13.76 20.22 5.75
N GLY A 258 -12.76 19.81 4.97
CA GLY A 258 -11.91 18.66 5.26
C GLY A 258 -12.57 17.32 4.90
N PRO A 259 -12.03 16.21 5.42
CA PRO A 259 -12.52 14.87 5.11
C PRO A 259 -13.80 14.52 5.85
N GLU A 260 -14.55 13.57 5.29
CA GLU A 260 -15.57 12.84 6.03
C GLU A 260 -14.93 11.95 7.10
N PRO A 261 -15.62 11.68 8.23
CA PRO A 261 -15.13 10.76 9.24
C PRO A 261 -14.69 9.42 8.64
N TRP A 262 -13.59 8.90 9.16
CA TRP A 262 -13.07 7.58 8.83
C TRP A 262 -13.91 6.48 9.48
N SER A 263 -13.92 5.33 8.82
CA SER A 263 -14.50 4.07 9.26
C SER A 263 -13.51 2.93 9.04
N THR A 264 -13.74 1.77 9.64
CA THR A 264 -12.88 0.59 9.44
C THR A 264 -12.82 0.14 7.97
N ARG A 265 -13.86 0.40 7.18
CA ARG A 265 -13.87 0.17 5.73
C ARG A 265 -12.80 0.97 4.99
N ASP A 266 -12.47 2.18 5.47
CA ASP A 266 -11.42 3.02 4.89
C ASP A 266 -10.02 2.41 5.08
N VAL A 267 -9.81 1.75 6.22
CA VAL A 267 -8.59 0.98 6.49
C VAL A 267 -8.48 -0.18 5.50
N ILE A 268 -9.58 -0.89 5.24
CA ILE A 268 -9.59 -2.02 4.30
C ILE A 268 -9.37 -1.56 2.85
N ALA A 269 -10.03 -0.47 2.43
CA ALA A 269 -9.83 0.11 1.11
C ALA A 269 -8.36 0.54 0.89
N THR A 270 -7.75 1.13 1.92
CA THR A 270 -6.33 1.52 1.89
C THR A 270 -5.41 0.30 1.84
N ALA A 271 -5.67 -0.73 2.66
CA ALA A 271 -4.92 -1.99 2.64
C ALA A 271 -4.98 -2.67 1.26
N ALA A 272 -6.17 -2.71 0.64
CA ALA A 272 -6.39 -3.27 -0.68
C ALA A 272 -5.54 -2.58 -1.76
N LEU A 273 -5.46 -1.25 -1.70
CA LEU A 273 -4.64 -0.45 -2.61
C LEU A 273 -3.14 -0.74 -2.40
N VAL A 274 -2.66 -0.60 -1.16
CA VAL A 274 -1.24 -0.78 -0.81
C VAL A 274 -0.78 -2.19 -1.16
N GLY A 275 -1.54 -3.20 -0.76
CA GLY A 275 -1.28 -4.61 -1.09
C GLY A 275 -1.34 -4.87 -2.60
N GLY A 276 -2.27 -4.23 -3.31
CA GLY A 276 -2.38 -4.30 -4.77
C GLY A 276 -1.25 -3.60 -5.54
N ILE A 277 -0.50 -2.69 -4.90
CA ILE A 277 0.67 -2.01 -5.49
C ILE A 277 1.95 -2.78 -5.17
N PHE A 278 2.19 -3.08 -3.89
CA PHE A 278 3.50 -3.58 -3.42
C PHE A 278 3.51 -5.08 -3.15
N GLY A 279 2.35 -5.67 -2.83
CA GLY A 279 2.22 -7.02 -2.30
C GLY A 279 1.63 -8.03 -3.27
N LYS A 280 1.75 -7.80 -4.59
CA LYS A 280 1.24 -8.70 -5.63
C LYS A 280 2.31 -9.18 -6.60
N GLY A 281 2.09 -10.37 -7.15
CA GLY A 281 2.88 -10.97 -8.22
C GLY A 281 2.06 -12.03 -8.94
N GLY A 282 2.36 -12.28 -10.21
CA GLY A 282 1.60 -13.19 -11.06
C GLY A 282 0.43 -12.53 -11.82
N GLY A 283 -0.45 -13.37 -12.38
CA GLY A 283 -1.66 -12.94 -13.08
C GLY A 283 -1.47 -12.63 -14.57
N GLU A 284 -0.27 -12.72 -15.13
CA GLU A 284 0.01 -12.38 -16.53
C GLU A 284 -0.07 -13.59 -17.48
N GLU A 285 -0.71 -14.69 -17.08
CA GLU A 285 -0.69 -15.95 -17.84
C GLU A 285 -1.43 -15.86 -19.17
N LEU A 286 -2.53 -15.09 -19.26
CA LEU A 286 -3.23 -14.86 -20.53
C LEU A 286 -2.36 -14.07 -21.51
N ASP A 287 -1.70 -13.02 -21.06
CA ASP A 287 -0.83 -12.20 -21.90
C ASP A 287 0.45 -12.97 -22.28
N SER A 288 1.00 -13.75 -21.35
CA SER A 288 2.08 -14.70 -21.62
C SER A 288 1.68 -15.78 -22.65
N ALA A 289 0.43 -16.27 -22.61
CA ALA A 289 -0.09 -17.21 -23.59
C ALA A 289 -0.20 -16.60 -24.99
N LEU A 290 -0.63 -15.33 -25.09
CA LEU A 290 -0.67 -14.58 -26.36
C LEU A 290 0.74 -14.36 -26.92
N ALA A 291 1.69 -13.94 -26.08
CA ALA A 291 3.09 -13.79 -26.46
C ALA A 291 3.70 -15.12 -26.93
N TYR A 292 3.40 -16.22 -26.23
CA TYR A 292 3.83 -17.57 -26.61
C TYR A 292 3.30 -17.99 -28.00
N GLN A 293 2.01 -17.72 -28.28
CA GLN A 293 1.40 -18.01 -29.57
C GLN A 293 2.03 -17.17 -30.69
N GLU A 294 2.28 -15.90 -30.44
CA GLU A 294 2.84 -15.00 -31.44
C GLU A 294 4.32 -15.29 -31.73
N ALA A 295 5.13 -15.57 -30.71
CA ALA A 295 6.52 -15.99 -30.90
C ALA A 295 6.59 -17.28 -31.75
N ARG A 296 5.70 -18.24 -31.52
CA ARG A 296 5.61 -19.47 -32.32
C ARG A 296 5.14 -19.24 -33.75
N ARG A 297 4.36 -18.20 -34.01
CA ARG A 297 3.97 -17.82 -35.38
C ARG A 297 5.17 -17.22 -36.11
N LEU A 298 5.84 -16.25 -35.50
CA LEU A 298 6.94 -15.50 -36.10
C LEU A 298 8.16 -16.38 -36.36
N PHE A 299 8.52 -17.23 -35.39
CA PHE A 299 9.78 -17.98 -35.42
C PHE A 299 9.57 -19.50 -35.59
N GLY A 300 8.33 -19.96 -35.77
CA GLY A 300 8.00 -21.38 -35.77
C GLY A 300 8.00 -22.02 -34.37
N LYS A 301 7.49 -23.26 -34.27
CA LYS A 301 7.21 -23.90 -32.97
C LYS A 301 8.43 -24.01 -32.05
N ARG A 302 9.57 -24.48 -32.58
CA ARG A 302 10.78 -24.74 -31.77
C ARG A 302 11.46 -23.44 -31.34
N VAL A 303 11.81 -22.58 -32.30
CA VAL A 303 12.52 -21.32 -32.02
C VAL A 303 11.61 -20.36 -31.26
N GLY A 304 10.34 -20.20 -31.63
CA GLY A 304 9.41 -19.34 -30.92
C GLY A 304 9.16 -19.76 -29.47
N THR A 305 9.15 -21.07 -29.18
CA THR A 305 9.11 -21.55 -27.78
C THR A 305 10.39 -21.20 -27.03
N LYS A 306 11.57 -21.27 -27.68
CA LYS A 306 12.84 -20.86 -27.07
C LYS A 306 12.85 -19.36 -26.78
N VAL A 307 12.43 -18.52 -27.74
CA VAL A 307 12.29 -17.07 -27.59
C VAL A 307 11.37 -16.74 -26.41
N TRP A 308 10.17 -17.31 -26.36
CA TRP A 308 9.26 -17.06 -25.23
C TRP A 308 9.85 -17.49 -23.88
N ARG A 309 10.57 -18.62 -23.82
CA ARG A 309 11.22 -19.09 -22.58
C ARG A 309 12.33 -18.17 -22.08
N ASP A 310 13.07 -17.59 -23.02
CA ASP A 310 14.18 -16.70 -22.76
C ASP A 310 13.66 -15.40 -22.14
N PHE A 311 12.74 -14.74 -22.83
CA PHE A 311 12.20 -13.45 -22.41
C PHE A 311 11.21 -13.50 -21.23
N ARG A 312 10.62 -14.65 -20.91
CA ARG A 312 9.82 -14.76 -19.67
C ARG A 312 10.68 -14.75 -18.40
N SER A 313 12.01 -14.69 -18.53
CA SER A 313 12.98 -14.55 -17.44
C SER A 313 12.76 -15.51 -16.28
N ALA A 314 12.40 -16.76 -16.58
CA ALA A 314 12.09 -17.76 -15.55
C ALA A 314 13.33 -18.22 -14.77
N GLU A 315 14.49 -18.19 -15.42
CA GLU A 315 15.81 -18.42 -14.85
C GLU A 315 16.78 -17.66 -15.74
N ASP A 316 17.42 -16.62 -15.21
CA ASP A 316 18.47 -15.89 -15.89
C ASP A 316 19.84 -16.40 -15.40
N PRO A 317 20.60 -17.14 -16.22
CA PRO A 317 21.91 -17.65 -15.83
C PRO A 317 22.97 -16.55 -15.70
N GLU A 318 22.73 -15.35 -16.22
CA GLU A 318 23.62 -14.18 -16.11
C GLU A 318 23.34 -13.36 -14.84
N ALA A 319 22.26 -13.66 -14.11
CA ALA A 319 21.93 -12.97 -12.87
C ALA A 319 23.04 -13.17 -11.82
N PRO A 320 23.54 -12.08 -11.18
CA PRO A 320 24.52 -12.21 -10.12
C PRO A 320 23.92 -12.94 -8.92
N THR A 321 24.57 -14.00 -8.47
CA THR A 321 24.11 -14.79 -7.31
C THR A 321 25.08 -14.66 -6.13
N THR A 322 24.54 -14.51 -4.92
CA THR A 322 25.31 -14.54 -3.68
C THR A 322 25.53 -15.97 -3.16
N VAL A 323 24.74 -16.94 -3.66
CA VAL A 323 24.86 -18.36 -3.31
C VAL A 323 25.41 -19.15 -4.50
N LEU A 324 26.74 -19.24 -4.59
CA LEU A 324 27.45 -19.77 -5.77
C LEU A 324 27.38 -21.30 -5.95
N ARG A 325 27.16 -22.06 -4.87
CA ARG A 325 27.33 -23.53 -4.86
C ARG A 325 26.07 -24.31 -4.49
N LYS A 326 24.94 -23.64 -4.29
CA LYS A 326 23.67 -24.28 -3.95
C LYS A 326 22.58 -23.74 -4.84
N ARG A 327 21.70 -24.63 -5.29
CA ARG A 327 20.46 -24.29 -5.98
C ARG A 327 19.29 -24.56 -5.05
N PHE A 328 18.32 -23.68 -5.05
CA PHE A 328 17.08 -23.85 -4.32
C PHE A 328 15.96 -24.09 -5.32
N PRO A 329 15.00 -24.99 -5.04
CA PRO A 329 13.82 -25.12 -5.87
C PRO A 329 12.93 -23.89 -5.65
N TYR A 330 13.03 -22.91 -6.55
CA TYR A 330 12.17 -21.72 -6.57
C TYR A 330 11.34 -21.73 -7.86
N GLN A 331 10.02 -21.55 -7.74
CA GLN A 331 9.07 -21.58 -8.88
C GLN A 331 9.27 -22.78 -9.84
N ALA A 332 9.61 -23.95 -9.31
CA ALA A 332 9.97 -25.10 -10.12
C ALA A 332 8.81 -25.52 -11.04
N GLN A 333 9.05 -25.59 -12.35
CA GLN A 333 8.01 -26.02 -13.29
C GLN A 333 7.61 -27.48 -13.02
N PRO A 334 6.30 -27.79 -13.04
CA PRO A 334 5.84 -29.16 -12.88
C PRO A 334 6.39 -30.04 -14.02
N LYS A 335 7.01 -31.18 -13.66
CA LYS A 335 7.59 -32.14 -14.62
C LYS A 335 6.59 -32.63 -15.67
N LYS A 336 5.30 -32.63 -15.34
CA LYS A 336 4.19 -33.00 -16.23
C LYS A 336 3.06 -32.00 -16.06
N VAL A 337 2.71 -31.30 -17.14
CA VAL A 337 1.49 -30.49 -17.20
C VAL A 337 0.32 -31.41 -17.55
N ARG A 338 -0.79 -31.33 -16.81
CA ARG A 338 -2.00 -32.10 -17.12
C ARG A 338 -2.55 -31.61 -18.46
N LYS A 339 -2.83 -32.50 -19.40
CA LYS A 339 -3.31 -32.09 -20.75
C LYS A 339 -4.56 -31.20 -20.71
N ASN A 340 -5.42 -31.39 -19.71
CA ASN A 340 -6.67 -30.66 -19.54
C ASN A 340 -6.51 -29.35 -18.74
N SER A 341 -5.31 -29.01 -18.25
CA SER A 341 -5.05 -27.75 -17.53
C SER A 341 -4.46 -26.66 -18.44
N VAL A 342 -4.34 -26.91 -19.75
CA VAL A 342 -3.82 -25.93 -20.71
C VAL A 342 -4.98 -25.20 -21.39
N ALA A 343 -5.15 -23.92 -21.08
CA ALA A 343 -6.24 -23.08 -21.58
C ALA A 343 -5.72 -21.95 -22.50
N LEU A 344 -5.13 -22.32 -23.64
CA LEU A 344 -4.68 -21.34 -24.64
C LEU A 344 -5.89 -20.81 -25.44
N PRO A 345 -6.06 -19.49 -25.57
CA PRO A 345 -7.15 -18.92 -26.35
C PRO A 345 -6.93 -19.17 -27.85
N ASP A 346 -8.01 -19.16 -28.63
CA ASP A 346 -7.91 -19.13 -30.09
C ASP A 346 -7.33 -17.78 -30.53
N ARG A 347 -6.48 -17.82 -31.55
CA ARG A 347 -5.79 -16.62 -32.04
C ARG A 347 -6.80 -15.53 -32.44
N GLY A 348 -6.61 -14.32 -31.90
CA GLY A 348 -7.45 -13.16 -32.22
C GLY A 348 -8.84 -13.17 -31.57
N SER A 349 -9.16 -14.16 -30.74
CA SER A 349 -10.47 -14.26 -30.07
C SER A 349 -10.57 -13.46 -28.76
N VAL A 350 -9.43 -13.08 -28.16
CA VAL A 350 -9.39 -12.43 -26.85
C VAL A 350 -9.97 -11.01 -26.91
N LYS A 351 -11.00 -10.78 -26.09
CA LYS A 351 -11.59 -9.47 -25.79
C LYS A 351 -11.34 -9.15 -24.32
N LYS A 352 -10.38 -8.26 -24.03
CA LYS A 352 -10.05 -7.82 -22.67
C LYS A 352 -11.20 -6.98 -22.09
N SER A 353 -11.45 -7.14 -20.80
CA SER A 353 -12.36 -6.29 -20.03
C SER A 353 -11.87 -4.85 -20.03
N LYS A 354 -12.81 -3.90 -20.06
CA LYS A 354 -12.55 -2.46 -19.93
C LYS A 354 -13.35 -1.93 -18.75
N ALA A 355 -12.77 -0.99 -18.01
CA ALA A 355 -13.44 -0.36 -16.88
C ALA A 355 -14.65 0.47 -17.33
N VAL A 356 -14.61 1.11 -18.51
CA VAL A 356 -15.72 1.88 -19.06
C VAL A 356 -16.31 1.16 -20.28
N PRO A 357 -17.56 0.70 -20.23
CA PRO A 357 -18.22 0.07 -21.37
C PRO A 357 -18.34 1.03 -22.57
N GLY A 358 -18.07 0.55 -23.78
CA GLY A 358 -18.24 1.34 -25.01
C GLY A 358 -17.12 2.34 -25.32
N GLU A 359 -16.10 2.47 -24.46
CA GLU A 359 -14.94 3.32 -24.74
C GLU A 359 -14.12 2.73 -25.92
N SER A 360 -14.16 3.42 -27.06
CA SER A 360 -13.20 3.21 -28.16
C SER A 360 -11.79 3.45 -27.62
N ALA A 361 -10.80 2.68 -28.08
CA ALA A 361 -9.41 2.87 -27.65
C ALA A 361 -8.92 4.27 -28.05
N SER A 362 -9.14 5.26 -27.19
CA SER A 362 -8.57 6.59 -27.32
C SER A 362 -7.10 6.47 -26.98
N ARG A 363 -6.24 6.82 -27.93
CA ARG A 363 -4.79 6.94 -27.71
C ARG A 363 -4.56 8.10 -26.73
N SER A 364 -4.58 7.84 -25.43
CA SER A 364 -4.12 8.79 -24.43
C SER A 364 -3.63 8.08 -23.18
N SER A 365 -2.42 7.53 -23.30
CA SER A 365 -1.33 7.67 -22.34
C SER A 365 -0.10 7.05 -23.01
N THR A 366 1.09 7.48 -22.63
CA THR A 366 2.39 6.94 -23.05
C THR A 366 2.62 5.50 -22.54
N ALA A 367 1.63 4.62 -22.71
CA ALA A 367 1.86 3.19 -22.73
C ALA A 367 2.67 2.89 -24.00
N SER A 368 3.77 2.16 -23.85
CA SER A 368 4.51 1.58 -24.97
C SER A 368 3.53 0.99 -25.99
N SER A 369 3.85 1.17 -27.27
CA SER A 369 3.06 0.72 -28.41
C SER A 369 2.70 -0.77 -28.31
N GLY A 370 1.55 -1.07 -27.70
CA GLY A 370 1.06 -2.39 -27.28
C GLY A 370 1.05 -3.47 -28.35
N GLY A 371 2.21 -4.00 -28.70
CA GLY A 371 2.35 -5.23 -29.44
C GLY A 371 2.11 -6.44 -28.51
N PRO A 372 1.71 -7.60 -29.05
CA PRO A 372 1.61 -8.85 -28.29
C PRO A 372 2.95 -9.33 -27.69
N LEU A 373 4.07 -8.66 -28.01
CA LEU A 373 5.39 -8.89 -27.43
C LEU A 373 5.78 -7.84 -26.37
N ASP A 374 4.97 -6.82 -26.10
CA ASP A 374 5.33 -5.77 -25.13
C ASP A 374 5.49 -6.34 -23.71
N GLY A 375 4.60 -7.24 -23.30
CA GLY A 375 4.74 -7.98 -22.04
C GLY A 375 5.93 -8.94 -22.01
N LEU A 376 6.50 -9.27 -23.17
CA LEU A 376 7.71 -10.07 -23.33
C LEU A 376 8.98 -9.19 -23.24
N LEU A 377 8.87 -7.90 -23.55
CA LEU A 377 9.97 -6.93 -23.58
C LEU A 377 10.02 -6.03 -22.34
N ALA A 378 9.07 -6.18 -21.41
CA ALA A 378 9.03 -5.42 -20.17
C ALA A 378 10.14 -5.90 -19.22
N PHE A 379 11.19 -5.09 -19.06
CA PHE A 379 12.21 -5.33 -18.04
C PHE A 379 11.65 -5.10 -16.63
N PRO A 380 12.13 -5.83 -15.60
CA PRO A 380 11.73 -5.59 -14.23
C PRO A 380 12.01 -4.15 -13.80
N THR A 381 11.00 -3.46 -13.27
CA THR A 381 11.11 -2.07 -12.80
C THR A 381 11.05 -1.94 -11.27
N ALA A 382 10.74 -3.03 -10.57
CA ALA A 382 10.66 -3.08 -9.11
C ALA A 382 11.97 -3.58 -8.52
N ASN A 383 12.54 -2.80 -7.59
CA ASN A 383 13.82 -3.07 -6.97
C ASN A 383 13.68 -2.85 -5.46
N SER A 384 14.35 -3.66 -4.66
CA SER A 384 14.50 -3.47 -3.21
C SER A 384 15.78 -4.18 -2.79
N ASN A 385 16.50 -3.62 -1.84
CA ASN A 385 17.78 -4.17 -1.40
C ASN A 385 17.62 -4.81 -0.02
N ALA A 386 18.25 -5.97 0.17
CA ALA A 386 18.45 -6.56 1.48
C ALA A 386 19.83 -7.22 1.55
N LEU A 387 20.58 -6.90 2.60
CA LEU A 387 21.84 -7.55 2.94
C LEU A 387 21.77 -7.98 4.40
N LEU A 388 21.90 -9.28 4.65
CA LEU A 388 21.90 -9.87 5.98
C LEU A 388 23.23 -10.56 6.23
N VAL A 389 23.86 -10.22 7.35
CA VAL A 389 25.13 -10.78 7.80
C VAL A 389 24.90 -11.48 9.14
N SER A 390 25.27 -12.76 9.21
CA SER A 390 25.11 -13.56 10.43
C SER A 390 26.02 -13.04 11.55
N ALA A 391 25.65 -13.26 12.81
CA ALA A 391 26.45 -12.90 13.98
C ALA A 391 27.87 -13.48 14.02
N LYS A 392 28.20 -14.45 13.17
CA LYS A 392 29.54 -15.08 13.09
C LYS A 392 30.57 -14.20 12.38
N GLU A 393 30.14 -13.27 11.54
CA GLU A 393 31.05 -12.45 10.73
C GLU A 393 31.46 -11.14 11.43
N PRO A 394 30.55 -10.37 12.05
CA PRO A 394 30.91 -9.11 12.69
C PRO A 394 31.65 -9.31 14.01
N GLN A 395 32.62 -8.46 14.30
CA GLN A 395 33.35 -8.42 15.58
C GLN A 395 32.43 -8.19 16.79
N THR A 396 31.24 -7.61 16.57
CA THR A 396 30.23 -7.36 17.60
C THR A 396 29.54 -8.64 18.08
N GLY A 397 29.63 -9.74 17.33
CA GLY A 397 28.86 -10.96 17.61
C GLY A 397 27.35 -10.79 17.42
N ARG A 398 26.90 -9.73 16.74
CA ARG A 398 25.48 -9.42 16.49
C ARG A 398 25.19 -9.50 14.99
N PRO A 399 24.00 -9.98 14.57
CA PRO A 399 23.63 -9.94 13.17
C PRO A 399 23.52 -8.49 12.69
N ILE A 400 23.88 -8.24 11.43
CA ILE A 400 23.72 -6.94 10.78
C ILE A 400 22.75 -7.11 9.61
N ALA A 401 21.76 -6.23 9.53
CA ALA A 401 20.84 -6.17 8.41
C ALA A 401 20.83 -4.74 7.84
N VAL A 402 20.91 -4.64 6.51
CA VAL A 402 20.65 -3.41 5.76
C VAL A 402 19.50 -3.71 4.81
N MET A 403 18.40 -2.99 4.99
CA MET A 403 17.15 -3.23 4.26
C MET A 403 16.68 -1.91 3.67
N GLY A 404 16.36 -1.91 2.37
CA GLY A 404 16.04 -0.71 1.61
C GLY A 404 14.91 -0.96 0.61
N PRO A 405 13.64 -1.00 1.08
CA PRO A 405 12.48 -1.05 0.19
C PRO A 405 12.40 0.24 -0.63
N GLN A 406 12.28 0.12 -1.95
CA GLN A 406 12.24 1.29 -2.85
C GLN A 406 10.81 1.59 -3.26
N THR A 407 10.28 2.71 -2.75
CA THR A 407 8.88 3.10 -2.93
C THR A 407 8.74 4.43 -3.68
N GLY A 408 9.82 4.92 -4.31
CA GLY A 408 9.86 6.18 -5.07
C GLY A 408 10.30 7.40 -4.25
N TYR A 409 10.45 8.54 -4.92
CA TYR A 409 11.01 9.79 -4.38
C TYR A 409 10.01 10.97 -4.46
N PHE A 410 8.82 10.82 -3.88
CA PHE A 410 7.78 11.86 -3.86
C PHE A 410 7.54 12.37 -2.43
N ALA A 411 7.10 13.62 -2.31
CA ALA A 411 6.82 14.31 -1.05
C ALA A 411 5.33 14.71 -0.99
N PRO A 412 4.59 14.38 0.10
CA PRO A 412 5.02 13.54 1.22
C PRO A 412 5.26 12.07 0.78
N GLN A 413 6.13 11.37 1.49
CA GLN A 413 6.46 9.97 1.19
C GLN A 413 5.26 9.05 1.48
N ILE A 414 5.15 7.92 0.76
CA ILE A 414 4.05 6.93 0.96
C ILE A 414 4.14 6.15 2.28
N LEU A 415 5.22 6.29 3.00
CA LEU A 415 5.46 5.78 4.35
C LEU A 415 5.56 6.97 5.30
N MET A 416 5.26 6.67 6.54
CA MET A 416 5.50 7.52 7.69
C MET A 416 6.15 6.69 8.79
N GLU A 417 6.94 7.33 9.62
CA GLU A 417 7.49 6.67 10.79
C GLU A 417 6.57 6.77 11.99
N ILE A 418 6.65 5.76 12.85
CA ILE A 418 6.00 5.72 14.15
C ILE A 418 6.83 4.87 15.12
N ASP A 419 6.95 5.35 16.35
CA ASP A 419 7.40 4.59 17.51
C ASP A 419 6.21 4.38 18.43
N ILE A 420 5.78 3.14 18.68
CA ILE A 420 4.51 2.83 19.33
C ILE A 420 4.68 1.81 20.46
N HIS A 421 4.11 2.17 21.62
CA HIS A 421 4.27 1.47 22.89
C HIS A 421 2.94 1.28 23.61
N GLY A 422 2.73 0.08 24.16
CA GLY A 422 1.63 -0.23 25.08
C GLY A 422 1.42 -1.73 25.26
N PRO A 423 0.35 -2.15 25.95
CA PRO A 423 0.05 -3.56 26.15
C PRO A 423 -0.05 -4.35 24.82
N GLY A 424 0.84 -5.33 24.65
CA GLY A 424 0.90 -6.20 23.46
C GLY A 424 1.41 -5.51 22.18
N ILE A 425 1.98 -4.31 22.28
CA ILE A 425 2.62 -3.63 21.15
C ILE A 425 3.85 -2.84 21.59
N ASP A 426 4.98 -3.10 20.95
CA ASP A 426 6.23 -2.39 21.22
C ASP A 426 7.15 -2.45 19.99
N ALA A 427 7.04 -1.43 19.13
CA ALA A 427 7.69 -1.42 17.84
C ALA A 427 7.98 0.00 17.34
N ARG A 428 9.03 0.12 16.52
CA ARG A 428 9.38 1.36 15.82
C ARG A 428 9.74 1.07 14.37
N GLY A 429 9.29 1.93 13.48
CA GLY A 429 9.67 1.86 12.07
C GLY A 429 8.75 2.66 11.19
N ALA A 430 8.59 2.21 9.95
CA ALA A 430 7.75 2.81 8.94
C ALA A 430 6.47 2.00 8.72
N ALA A 431 5.40 2.70 8.33
CA ALA A 431 4.14 2.12 7.92
C ALA A 431 3.46 2.99 6.84
N PHE A 432 2.55 2.38 6.09
CA PHE A 432 1.73 3.11 5.11
C PHE A 432 0.63 3.92 5.82
N PRO A 433 0.46 5.23 5.53
CA PRO A 433 -0.61 6.05 6.10
C PRO A 433 -1.99 5.46 5.81
N GLY A 434 -2.90 5.49 6.79
CA GLY A 434 -4.23 4.88 6.70
C GLY A 434 -4.27 3.39 7.02
N VAL A 435 -3.11 2.75 7.18
CA VAL A 435 -2.93 1.41 7.75
C VAL A 435 -1.75 1.38 8.74
N ASN A 436 -1.40 2.53 9.33
CA ASN A 436 -0.25 2.70 10.23
C ASN A 436 -0.54 2.35 11.70
N LEU A 437 -1.59 1.54 11.95
CA LEU A 437 -1.90 1.01 13.28
C LEU A 437 -0.83 0.01 13.78
N TYR A 438 -0.07 -0.60 12.85
CA TYR A 438 1.08 -1.44 13.14
C TYR A 438 2.30 -0.95 12.34
N VAL A 439 3.50 -1.10 12.90
CA VAL A 439 4.75 -0.95 12.15
C VAL A 439 4.86 -2.08 11.14
N GLN A 440 5.06 -1.76 9.87
CA GLN A 440 5.10 -2.73 8.77
C GLN A 440 6.52 -3.00 8.28
N LEU A 441 7.45 -2.07 8.53
CA LEU A 441 8.87 -2.17 8.22
C LEU A 441 9.64 -1.56 9.39
N GLY A 442 10.46 -2.32 10.11
CA GLY A 442 11.12 -1.76 11.28
C GLY A 442 11.67 -2.79 12.25
N ARG A 443 11.37 -2.60 13.53
CA ARG A 443 11.91 -3.40 14.63
C ARG A 443 10.97 -3.50 15.82
N GLY A 444 11.14 -4.57 16.59
CA GLY A 444 10.72 -4.63 17.99
C GLY A 444 11.92 -4.48 18.93
N ARG A 445 11.81 -4.94 20.16
CA ARG A 445 12.85 -4.80 21.20
C ARG A 445 14.23 -5.27 20.76
N ASP A 446 14.35 -6.49 20.24
CA ASP A 446 15.63 -7.13 19.92
C ASP A 446 15.70 -7.79 18.53
N TYR A 447 14.74 -7.49 17.65
CA TYR A 447 14.65 -7.99 16.29
C TYR A 447 14.29 -6.88 15.29
N ALA A 448 14.61 -7.08 14.01
CA ALA A 448 14.27 -6.17 12.92
C ALA A 448 13.75 -6.94 11.70
N PHE A 449 12.89 -6.30 10.92
CA PHE A 449 12.25 -6.87 9.74
C PHE A 449 11.96 -5.78 8.69
N SER A 450 11.90 -6.20 7.42
CA SER A 450 11.51 -5.38 6.28
C SER A 450 10.98 -6.27 5.17
N ALA A 451 10.38 -5.67 4.15
CA ALA A 451 9.93 -6.31 2.93
C ALA A 451 10.88 -6.05 1.76
N THR A 452 10.90 -6.97 0.79
CA THR A 452 11.46 -6.76 -0.56
C THR A 452 10.44 -7.22 -1.61
N SER A 453 10.45 -6.69 -2.82
CA SER A 453 9.51 -7.19 -3.82
C SER A 453 9.84 -8.64 -4.23
N ALA A 454 9.13 -9.63 -3.69
CA ALA A 454 9.43 -11.05 -3.94
C ALA A 454 8.84 -11.61 -5.25
N GLY A 455 7.90 -10.89 -5.88
CA GLY A 455 7.31 -11.24 -7.18
C GLY A 455 6.69 -12.64 -7.24
N GLN A 456 6.35 -13.24 -6.09
CA GLN A 456 5.77 -14.58 -6.03
C GLN A 456 4.42 -14.58 -6.73
N ASP A 457 4.14 -15.67 -7.44
CA ASP A 457 2.87 -15.84 -8.12
C ASP A 457 1.76 -16.11 -7.10
N ILE A 458 0.96 -15.09 -6.83
CA ILE A 458 -0.19 -15.14 -5.93
C ILE A 458 -1.50 -14.75 -6.65
N ILE A 459 -1.45 -14.61 -7.97
CA ILE A 459 -2.60 -14.30 -8.82
C ILE A 459 -2.69 -15.36 -9.90
N ASP A 460 -3.69 -16.24 -9.77
CA ASP A 460 -3.95 -17.26 -10.78
C ASP A 460 -4.95 -16.75 -11.83
N THR A 461 -4.68 -17.05 -13.10
CA THR A 461 -5.65 -16.88 -14.19
C THR A 461 -6.42 -18.18 -14.48
N PHE A 462 -7.74 -18.14 -14.38
CA PHE A 462 -8.63 -19.26 -14.72
C PHE A 462 -9.34 -19.02 -16.06
N ALA A 463 -9.58 -20.09 -16.82
CA ALA A 463 -10.49 -20.09 -17.96
C ALA A 463 -11.68 -20.99 -17.65
N ALA A 464 -12.89 -20.42 -17.59
CA ALA A 464 -14.12 -21.14 -17.34
C ALA A 464 -15.02 -21.12 -18.59
N PRO A 465 -15.65 -22.25 -18.98
CA PRO A 465 -16.64 -22.25 -20.05
C PRO A 465 -17.80 -21.32 -19.74
N LEU A 466 -18.20 -20.51 -20.71
CA LEU A 466 -19.46 -19.76 -20.63
C LEU A 466 -20.65 -20.71 -20.85
N CYS A 467 -21.79 -20.37 -20.29
CA CYS A 467 -23.02 -21.15 -20.40
C CYS A 467 -24.25 -20.24 -20.45
N GLU A 468 -25.38 -20.80 -20.85
CA GLU A 468 -26.70 -20.17 -20.74
C GLU A 468 -27.58 -21.06 -19.85
N PRO A 469 -28.28 -20.50 -18.84
CA PRO A 469 -29.17 -21.28 -17.96
C PRO A 469 -30.28 -22.00 -18.71
N GLY A 470 -30.73 -21.44 -19.83
CA GLY A 470 -31.76 -22.01 -20.71
C GLY A 470 -31.28 -23.16 -21.61
N GLY A 471 -29.97 -23.46 -21.61
CA GLY A 471 -29.39 -24.50 -22.48
C GLY A 471 -29.08 -24.04 -23.91
N ASP A 472 -29.31 -22.76 -24.22
CA ASP A 472 -28.91 -22.15 -25.49
C ASP A 472 -27.39 -22.23 -25.70
N ALA A 473 -26.96 -22.09 -26.96
CA ALA A 473 -25.54 -22.07 -27.28
C ALA A 473 -24.89 -20.82 -26.65
N PRO A 474 -23.86 -20.96 -25.80
CA PRO A 474 -23.19 -19.81 -25.20
C PRO A 474 -22.48 -18.98 -26.26
N THR A 475 -22.35 -17.69 -26.00
CA THR A 475 -21.61 -16.73 -26.81
C THR A 475 -20.53 -16.07 -25.95
N LEU A 476 -19.73 -15.18 -26.53
CA LEU A 476 -18.81 -14.36 -25.72
C LEU A 476 -19.57 -13.38 -24.81
N ASP A 477 -20.80 -13.01 -25.17
CA ASP A 477 -21.59 -12.04 -24.41
C ASP A 477 -22.43 -12.70 -23.30
N SER A 478 -22.35 -14.04 -23.16
CA SER A 478 -23.00 -14.79 -22.08
C SER A 478 -22.56 -14.29 -20.70
N MET A 479 -23.55 -14.19 -19.79
CA MET A 479 -23.37 -13.70 -18.42
C MET A 479 -23.47 -14.81 -17.37
N HIS A 480 -23.28 -16.06 -17.79
CA HIS A 480 -23.14 -17.20 -16.88
C HIS A 480 -21.93 -18.05 -17.28
N TYR A 481 -21.37 -18.77 -16.30
CA TYR A 481 -20.18 -19.58 -16.48
C TYR A 481 -20.28 -20.89 -15.68
N ILE A 482 -19.55 -21.91 -16.12
CA ILE A 482 -19.51 -23.20 -15.43
C ILE A 482 -18.54 -23.14 -14.24
N PHE A 483 -19.08 -23.32 -13.04
CA PHE A 483 -18.31 -23.49 -11.81
C PHE A 483 -18.75 -24.76 -11.08
N ARG A 484 -17.80 -25.68 -10.86
CA ARG A 484 -18.07 -26.97 -10.20
C ARG A 484 -19.29 -27.71 -10.79
N GLY A 485 -19.43 -27.67 -12.12
CA GLY A 485 -20.50 -28.34 -12.87
C GLY A 485 -21.84 -27.60 -12.91
N LYS A 486 -21.96 -26.43 -12.28
CA LYS A 486 -23.17 -25.60 -12.30
C LYS A 486 -22.98 -24.37 -13.17
N CYS A 487 -24.03 -23.96 -13.89
CA CYS A 487 -24.06 -22.70 -14.61
C CYS A 487 -24.42 -21.58 -13.63
N GLU A 488 -23.43 -20.79 -13.24
CA GLU A 488 -23.53 -19.74 -12.22
C GLU A 488 -23.52 -18.36 -12.88
N PRO A 489 -24.23 -17.36 -12.32
CA PRO A 489 -24.23 -16.01 -12.87
C PRO A 489 -22.88 -15.32 -12.66
N ILE A 490 -22.51 -14.48 -13.62
CA ILE A 490 -21.44 -13.50 -13.50
C ILE A 490 -22.04 -12.23 -12.88
N GLU A 491 -21.49 -11.79 -11.77
CA GLU A 491 -21.93 -10.58 -11.07
C GLU A 491 -21.39 -9.34 -11.78
N VAL A 492 -22.22 -8.30 -11.92
CA VAL A 492 -21.83 -7.00 -12.46
C VAL A 492 -21.65 -6.02 -11.30
N LEU A 493 -20.48 -5.40 -11.24
CA LEU A 493 -20.10 -4.41 -10.23
C LEU A 493 -19.97 -3.05 -10.90
N GLU A 494 -20.71 -2.07 -10.41
CA GLU A 494 -20.69 -0.72 -10.97
C GLU A 494 -20.31 0.34 -9.94
N ARG A 495 -19.57 1.36 -10.39
CA ARG A 495 -19.24 2.54 -9.62
C ARG A 495 -19.47 3.77 -10.48
N LYS A 496 -20.38 4.63 -10.05
CA LYS A 496 -20.56 5.95 -10.67
C LYS A 496 -19.62 6.96 -10.01
N ASN A 497 -18.76 7.56 -10.81
CA ASN A 497 -17.90 8.66 -10.40
C ASN A 497 -18.37 9.96 -11.04
N SER A 498 -18.25 11.06 -10.32
CA SER A 498 -18.56 12.41 -10.81
C SER A 498 -17.59 13.40 -10.20
N TRP A 499 -17.02 14.28 -11.01
CA TRP A 499 -16.02 15.25 -10.59
C TRP A 499 -16.38 16.65 -11.07
N MET A 500 -15.85 17.63 -10.36
CA MET A 500 -15.94 19.04 -10.72
C MET A 500 -14.54 19.57 -11.02
N SER A 501 -14.44 20.54 -11.92
CA SER A 501 -13.21 21.32 -12.05
C SER A 501 -12.97 22.13 -10.76
N SER A 502 -11.70 22.27 -10.39
CA SER A 502 -11.26 23.01 -9.20
C SER A 502 -9.89 23.66 -9.46
N ALA A 503 -9.40 24.44 -8.49
CA ALA A 503 -8.03 24.98 -8.57
C ALA A 503 -6.96 23.86 -8.56
N GLY A 504 -7.26 22.73 -7.91
CA GLY A 504 -6.40 21.54 -7.91
C GLY A 504 -6.52 20.66 -9.16
N ASP A 505 -7.57 20.83 -9.98
CA ASP A 505 -7.74 20.10 -11.25
C ASP A 505 -8.62 20.87 -12.25
N MET A 506 -8.00 21.29 -13.36
CA MET A 506 -8.66 22.02 -14.45
C MET A 506 -9.40 21.12 -15.45
N THR A 507 -9.48 19.81 -15.21
CA THR A 507 -10.28 18.90 -16.03
C THR A 507 -11.76 19.33 -16.01
N PRO A 508 -12.44 19.48 -17.16
CA PRO A 508 -13.85 19.84 -17.20
C PRO A 508 -14.70 18.88 -16.36
N SER A 509 -15.67 19.43 -15.62
CA SER A 509 -16.61 18.66 -14.81
C SER A 509 -17.28 17.57 -15.64
N GLY A 510 -17.43 16.39 -15.06
CA GLY A 510 -17.93 15.23 -15.78
C GLY A 510 -18.27 14.06 -14.87
N SER A 511 -18.66 12.95 -15.48
CA SER A 511 -18.96 11.71 -14.78
C SER A 511 -18.65 10.51 -15.65
N GLU A 512 -18.36 9.38 -15.03
CA GLU A 512 -18.24 8.09 -15.70
C GLU A 512 -18.80 6.97 -14.83
N THR A 513 -19.23 5.88 -15.45
CA THR A 513 -19.60 4.65 -14.75
C THR A 513 -18.54 3.59 -15.03
N LEU A 514 -17.82 3.20 -13.99
CA LEU A 514 -16.91 2.07 -14.03
C LEU A 514 -17.71 0.78 -13.87
N ARG A 515 -17.37 -0.23 -14.64
CA ARG A 515 -17.97 -1.56 -14.63
C ARG A 515 -16.88 -2.61 -14.56
N ALA A 516 -17.04 -3.53 -13.62
CA ALA A 516 -16.25 -4.74 -13.50
C ALA A 516 -17.20 -5.94 -13.39
N GLU A 517 -16.69 -7.12 -13.64
CA GLU A 517 -17.46 -8.35 -13.54
C GLU A 517 -16.75 -9.34 -12.66
N ARG A 518 -17.49 -10.01 -11.79
CA ARG A 518 -16.96 -10.90 -10.76
C ARG A 518 -17.57 -12.29 -10.89
N THR A 519 -16.71 -13.29 -10.68
CA THR A 519 -17.07 -14.69 -10.59
C THR A 519 -16.57 -15.26 -9.25
N LYS A 520 -16.97 -16.49 -8.91
CA LYS A 520 -16.36 -17.25 -7.80
C LYS A 520 -14.87 -17.61 -8.05
N LEU A 521 -14.34 -17.37 -9.24
CA LEU A 521 -12.94 -17.55 -9.64
C LEU A 521 -12.21 -16.19 -9.79
N GLY A 522 -12.71 -15.13 -9.19
CA GLY A 522 -12.12 -13.79 -9.22
C GLY A 522 -12.71 -12.86 -10.28
N ILE A 523 -11.99 -11.79 -10.59
CA ILE A 523 -12.42 -10.70 -11.46
C ILE A 523 -12.24 -11.08 -12.93
N VAL A 524 -13.24 -10.85 -13.76
CA VAL A 524 -13.22 -11.13 -15.19
C VAL A 524 -12.20 -10.22 -15.89
N ASN A 525 -11.14 -10.81 -16.43
CA ASN A 525 -10.10 -10.11 -17.16
C ASN A 525 -10.37 -10.05 -18.67
N ALA A 526 -10.94 -11.12 -19.23
CA ALA A 526 -11.20 -11.22 -20.66
C ALA A 526 -12.26 -12.27 -20.99
N ARG A 527 -12.74 -12.25 -22.23
CA ARG A 527 -13.48 -13.34 -22.87
C ARG A 527 -12.76 -13.78 -24.12
N ALA A 528 -12.81 -15.06 -24.45
CA ALA A 528 -12.21 -15.58 -25.67
C ALA A 528 -12.89 -16.89 -26.08
N THR A 529 -12.43 -17.50 -27.16
CA THR A 529 -12.77 -18.89 -27.48
C THR A 529 -11.59 -19.80 -27.24
N ILE A 530 -11.84 -21.06 -26.89
CA ILE A 530 -10.84 -22.14 -26.88
C ILE A 530 -11.40 -23.27 -27.74
N LYS A 531 -10.76 -23.55 -28.87
CA LYS A 531 -11.24 -24.52 -29.87
C LYS A 531 -12.69 -24.22 -30.30
N GLY A 532 -13.00 -22.93 -30.51
CA GLY A 532 -14.32 -22.43 -30.90
C GLY A 532 -15.34 -22.35 -29.76
N LYS A 533 -15.02 -22.81 -28.55
CA LYS A 533 -15.94 -22.76 -27.40
C LYS A 533 -15.74 -21.47 -26.60
N PRO A 534 -16.79 -20.66 -26.34
CA PRO A 534 -16.68 -19.45 -25.53
C PRO A 534 -16.26 -19.73 -24.09
N VAL A 535 -15.31 -18.94 -23.59
CA VAL A 535 -14.79 -18.98 -22.22
C VAL A 535 -14.66 -17.57 -21.66
N VAL A 536 -14.75 -17.47 -20.33
CA VAL A 536 -14.38 -16.30 -19.56
C VAL A 536 -13.04 -16.56 -18.87
N TYR A 537 -12.12 -15.60 -18.99
CA TYR A 537 -10.87 -15.57 -18.24
C TYR A 537 -11.02 -14.68 -17.02
N THR A 538 -10.66 -15.20 -15.85
CA THR A 538 -10.74 -14.48 -14.57
C THR A 538 -9.38 -14.50 -13.87
N LYS A 539 -9.06 -13.45 -13.11
CA LYS A 539 -7.87 -13.37 -12.25
C LYS A 539 -8.32 -13.44 -10.79
N LEU A 540 -7.72 -14.34 -10.01
CA LEU A 540 -7.94 -14.44 -8.57
C LEU A 540 -6.63 -14.21 -7.84
N ARG A 541 -6.53 -13.05 -7.18
CA ARG A 541 -5.48 -12.81 -6.19
C ARG A 541 -5.82 -13.57 -4.91
N SER A 542 -4.86 -14.27 -4.31
CA SER A 542 -5.04 -15.03 -3.07
C SER A 542 -5.61 -14.17 -1.92
N THR A 543 -5.29 -12.87 -1.91
CA THR A 543 -5.76 -11.91 -0.90
C THR A 543 -7.07 -11.21 -1.27
N TYR A 544 -7.69 -11.48 -2.41
CA TYR A 544 -8.96 -10.85 -2.79
C TYR A 544 -10.08 -11.29 -1.82
N LEU A 545 -10.73 -10.32 -1.14
CA LEU A 545 -11.66 -10.44 -0.01
C LEU A 545 -11.02 -10.92 1.31
N HIS A 546 -9.70 -10.87 1.36
CA HIS A 546 -8.84 -11.37 2.42
C HIS A 546 -7.68 -10.39 2.70
N GLU A 547 -7.87 -9.11 2.42
CA GLU A 547 -6.85 -8.08 2.61
C GLU A 547 -6.48 -7.93 4.09
N VAL A 548 -7.47 -8.07 4.97
CA VAL A 548 -7.34 -7.85 6.41
C VAL A 548 -6.63 -9.01 7.10
N ASP A 549 -6.64 -10.20 6.51
CA ASP A 549 -6.04 -11.41 7.08
C ASP A 549 -4.54 -11.21 7.38
N SER A 550 -3.86 -10.40 6.55
CA SER A 550 -2.44 -10.07 6.71
C SER A 550 -2.15 -9.25 7.97
N ALA A 551 -3.14 -8.57 8.55
CA ALA A 551 -2.98 -7.83 9.81
C ALA A 551 -2.53 -8.76 10.94
N ARG A 552 -2.90 -10.05 10.90
CA ARG A 552 -2.49 -11.05 11.90
C ARG A 552 -0.98 -11.19 11.99
N GLY A 553 -0.28 -11.18 10.85
CA GLY A 553 1.18 -11.24 10.82
C GLY A 553 1.82 -9.95 11.35
N PHE A 554 1.23 -8.79 11.03
CA PHE A 554 1.72 -7.50 11.53
C PHE A 554 1.49 -7.32 13.04
N VAL A 555 0.37 -7.81 13.58
CA VAL A 555 0.15 -7.89 15.04
C VAL A 555 1.31 -8.66 15.69
N ASP A 556 1.65 -9.84 15.16
CA ASP A 556 2.73 -10.66 15.69
C ASP A 556 4.11 -10.00 15.55
N PHE A 557 4.38 -9.30 14.46
CA PHE A 557 5.61 -8.53 14.25
C PHE A 557 5.78 -7.37 15.25
N ASN A 558 4.68 -6.87 15.81
CA ASN A 558 4.67 -5.72 16.71
C ASN A 558 4.55 -6.14 18.19
N ASP A 559 4.31 -7.43 18.47
CA ASP A 559 4.14 -7.96 19.81
C ASP A 559 5.43 -8.67 20.30
N PRO A 560 6.18 -8.07 21.24
CA PRO A 560 7.41 -8.68 21.76
C PRO A 560 7.16 -10.01 22.49
N ALA A 561 5.94 -10.31 22.94
CA ALA A 561 5.61 -11.59 23.54
C ALA A 561 5.52 -12.71 22.50
N LYS A 562 5.28 -12.37 21.23
CA LYS A 562 5.15 -13.32 20.12
C LYS A 562 6.40 -13.45 19.27
N MET A 563 7.27 -12.44 19.23
CA MET A 563 8.46 -12.42 18.39
C MET A 563 9.75 -12.56 19.21
N LYS A 564 10.28 -13.78 19.33
CA LYS A 564 11.49 -14.07 20.12
C LYS A 564 12.62 -14.68 19.32
N ASN A 565 12.32 -15.27 18.16
CA ASN A 565 13.29 -15.99 17.35
C ASN A 565 12.85 -16.13 15.88
N ALA A 566 13.72 -16.70 15.04
CA ALA A 566 13.45 -16.87 13.61
C ALA A 566 12.24 -17.79 13.29
N GLN A 567 11.93 -18.77 14.12
CA GLN A 567 10.73 -19.60 13.92
C GLN A 567 9.45 -18.81 14.19
N ASP A 568 9.49 -17.93 15.19
CA ASP A 568 8.38 -17.02 15.48
C ASP A 568 8.16 -16.05 14.31
N PHE A 569 9.25 -15.51 13.75
CA PHE A 569 9.21 -14.71 12.54
C PHE A 569 8.56 -15.46 11.37
N GLN A 570 8.98 -16.71 11.12
CA GLN A 570 8.38 -17.53 10.06
C GLN A 570 6.89 -17.78 10.28
N ARG A 571 6.46 -18.04 11.53
CA ARG A 571 5.03 -18.23 11.85
C ARG A 571 4.23 -16.95 11.64
N ALA A 572 4.75 -15.81 12.08
CA ALA A 572 4.11 -14.50 11.87
C ALA A 572 4.05 -14.14 10.38
N ALA A 573 5.16 -14.27 9.65
CA ALA A 573 5.25 -13.99 8.22
C ALA A 573 4.30 -14.90 7.40
N SER A 574 4.12 -16.16 7.81
CA SER A 574 3.18 -17.09 7.13
C SER A 574 1.71 -16.67 7.20
N LYS A 575 1.37 -15.70 8.07
CA LYS A 575 0.03 -15.12 8.16
C LYS A 575 -0.17 -13.93 7.22
N ILE A 576 0.88 -13.47 6.53
CA ILE A 576 0.82 -12.36 5.57
C ILE A 576 0.59 -12.95 4.18
N GLY A 577 -0.56 -12.64 3.57
CA GLY A 577 -0.94 -13.17 2.25
C GLY A 577 -0.33 -12.42 1.06
N TYR A 578 0.30 -11.27 1.31
CA TYR A 578 1.00 -10.47 0.30
C TYR A 578 2.38 -11.03 -0.02
N THR A 579 2.88 -10.78 -1.24
CA THR A 579 4.24 -11.16 -1.65
C THR A 579 5.25 -10.05 -1.32
N PHE A 580 6.07 -10.26 -0.28
CA PHE A 580 7.14 -9.39 0.22
C PHE A 580 8.41 -10.17 0.59
#